data_AF-A0A2X2J998-F1
#
_entry.id   AF-A0A2X2J998-F1
#
_cell.length_a   1.000
_cell.length_b   1.000
_cell.length_c   1.000
_cell.angle_alpha   90.00
_cell.angle_beta   90.00
_cell.angle_gamma   90.00
#
_symmetry.space_group_name_H-M   'P 1'
#
loop_
_entity.id
_entity.type
_entity.pdbx_description
1 polymer ?
#
loop_
_entity_poly.entity_id
_entity_poly.type
_entity_poly.pdbx_seq_one_letter_code
_entity_poly.pdbx_strand_id
1 'polypeptide(L)'
;MLIQFGIDYGLKPKFGIIGDISFQENYDKAKCKGLVYVHCPDSTGKEMPCEFGFMMQEERYAEKFLDSLIAWKEKLDDSRAIDLEFFEYENGDYLLSISPNVKLLIESIIPDHLRDHVDPAVVQMYQGKGGMKISQNYRNFKENYLKGRNIAVRYFLVNEHNQIIKHLRPKRLKSGGV
;
A
#
# COMPACT_ATOMS: atom_id res chain seq x y z
N MET A 1 -48.18 1.31 -22.91
CA MET A 1 -47.23 2.00 -23.80
C MET A 1 -45.86 1.87 -23.17
N LEU A 2 -44.99 1.02 -23.73
CA LEU A 2 -43.60 0.89 -23.28
C LEU A 2 -42.81 2.05 -23.87
N ILE A 3 -42.20 2.88 -23.02
CA ILE A 3 -41.35 3.98 -23.46
C ILE A 3 -40.06 3.35 -24.01
N GLN A 4 -39.85 3.47 -25.31
CA GLN A 4 -38.61 3.06 -25.96
C GLN A 4 -37.57 4.17 -25.70
N PHE A 5 -36.69 3.96 -24.73
CA PHE A 5 -35.49 4.81 -24.60
C PHE A 5 -34.50 4.39 -25.69
N GLY A 6 -34.36 5.24 -26.71
CA GLY A 6 -33.22 5.18 -27.62
C GLY A 6 -32.00 5.71 -26.88
N ILE A 7 -31.10 4.82 -26.47
CA ILE A 7 -29.76 5.21 -25.98
C ILE A 7 -28.82 4.92 -27.14
N ASP A 8 -28.17 5.96 -27.67
CA ASP A 8 -27.12 5.80 -28.67
C ASP A 8 -25.96 5.00 -28.06
N TYR A 9 -25.90 3.70 -28.38
CA TYR A 9 -24.79 2.82 -28.05
C TYR A 9 -23.58 3.19 -28.93
N GLY A 10 -22.87 4.24 -28.55
CA GLY A 10 -21.61 4.62 -29.20
C GLY A 10 -20.47 4.88 -28.22
N LEU A 11 -20.78 5.36 -27.01
CA LEU A 11 -19.76 5.79 -26.05
C LEU A 11 -20.17 5.35 -24.65
N LYS A 12 -19.47 4.37 -24.08
CA LYS A 12 -19.53 4.14 -22.64
C LYS A 12 -19.14 5.46 -21.95
N PRO A 13 -19.94 6.03 -21.05
CA PRO A 13 -19.57 7.27 -20.37
C PRO A 13 -18.26 7.07 -19.60
N LYS A 14 -17.35 8.02 -19.74
CA LYS A 14 -16.10 8.03 -18.97
C LYS A 14 -16.42 8.41 -17.53
N PHE A 15 -16.09 7.52 -16.60
CA PHE A 15 -16.29 7.75 -15.17
C PHE A 15 -14.94 8.03 -14.50
N GLY A 16 -14.69 9.27 -14.12
CA GLY A 16 -13.44 9.69 -13.50
C GLY A 16 -13.36 9.26 -12.04
N ILE A 17 -12.33 8.49 -11.67
CA ILE A 17 -12.04 8.11 -10.29
C ILE A 17 -10.72 8.74 -9.89
N ILE A 18 -10.76 9.61 -8.87
CA ILE A 18 -9.57 10.26 -8.33
C ILE A 18 -9.19 9.54 -7.02
N GLY A 19 -7.96 9.03 -6.97
CA GLY A 19 -7.41 8.41 -5.76
C GLY A 19 -7.16 9.41 -4.62
N ASP A 20 -6.86 8.89 -3.43
CA ASP A 20 -6.51 9.71 -2.27
C ASP A 20 -5.18 10.46 -2.50
N ILE A 21 -5.28 11.75 -2.86
CA ILE A 21 -4.13 12.64 -3.04
C ILE A 21 -3.43 12.98 -1.72
N SER A 22 -4.13 12.89 -0.59
CA SER A 22 -3.57 13.25 0.72
C SER A 22 -2.53 12.25 1.19
N PHE A 23 -2.66 10.98 0.78
CA PHE A 23 -1.68 9.93 1.00
C PHE A 23 -0.27 10.34 0.57
N GLN A 24 -0.14 10.83 -0.67
CA GLN A 24 1.16 11.20 -1.24
C GLN A 24 1.76 12.39 -0.48
N GLU A 25 0.96 13.41 -0.23
CA GLU A 25 1.39 14.60 0.52
C GLU A 25 1.83 14.25 1.95
N ASN A 26 1.09 13.37 2.63
CA ASN A 26 1.46 12.91 3.96
C ASN A 26 2.74 12.07 3.95
N TYR A 27 2.94 11.21 2.94
CA TYR A 27 4.19 10.46 2.82
C TYR A 27 5.40 11.37 2.64
N ASP A 28 5.31 12.37 1.74
CA ASP A 28 6.40 13.30 1.48
C ASP A 28 6.74 14.12 2.72
N LYS A 29 5.70 14.64 3.39
CA LYS A 29 5.88 15.39 4.63
C LYS A 29 6.35 14.51 5.79
N ALA A 30 6.11 13.20 5.77
CA ALA A 30 6.64 12.27 6.78
C ALA A 30 8.16 12.08 6.68
N LYS A 31 8.78 12.45 5.55
CA LYS A 31 10.22 12.36 5.27
C LYS A 31 10.76 10.94 5.49
N CYS A 32 10.27 9.99 4.69
CA CYS A 32 10.72 8.60 4.77
C CYS A 32 12.22 8.46 4.44
N LYS A 33 13.01 7.97 5.39
CA LYS A 33 14.47 7.75 5.23
C LYS A 33 14.81 6.37 4.71
N GLY A 34 13.99 5.37 4.99
CA GLY A 34 14.26 3.99 4.62
C GLY A 34 13.18 3.04 5.12
N LEU A 35 13.46 1.75 4.96
CA LEU A 35 12.56 0.66 5.31
C LEU A 35 13.19 -0.22 6.38
N VAL A 36 12.34 -0.80 7.22
CA VAL A 36 12.70 -1.75 8.28
C VAL A 36 12.07 -3.10 7.95
N TYR A 37 12.88 -4.14 8.04
CA TYR A 37 12.44 -5.53 7.92
C TYR A 37 12.69 -6.21 9.26
N VAL A 38 11.65 -6.73 9.88
CA VAL A 38 11.74 -7.44 11.15
C VAL A 38 11.44 -8.90 10.91
N HIS A 39 12.31 -9.75 11.45
CA HIS A 39 12.22 -11.20 11.35
C HIS A 39 12.12 -11.81 12.74
N CYS A 40 11.34 -12.87 12.86
CA CYS A 40 11.29 -13.71 14.05
C CYS A 40 11.63 -15.16 13.66
N PRO A 41 12.46 -15.87 14.43
CA PRO A 41 12.72 -17.27 14.19
C PRO A 41 11.43 -18.09 14.37
N ASP A 42 11.20 -19.07 13.50
CA ASP A 42 10.17 -20.08 13.70
C ASP A 42 10.63 -21.22 14.62
N SER A 43 9.79 -22.25 14.79
CA SER A 43 10.11 -23.42 15.62
C SER A 43 11.32 -24.23 15.12
N THR A 44 11.77 -24.02 13.88
CA THR A 44 12.95 -24.64 13.28
C THR A 44 14.17 -23.72 13.28
N GLY A 45 14.05 -22.50 13.81
CA GLY A 45 15.10 -21.48 13.81
C GLY A 45 15.22 -20.70 12.50
N LYS A 46 14.29 -20.89 11.54
CA LYS A 46 14.29 -20.16 10.28
C LYS A 46 13.78 -18.74 10.51
N GLU A 47 14.50 -17.73 10.00
CA GLU A 47 14.09 -16.33 10.06
C GLU A 47 12.84 -16.08 9.21
N MET A 48 11.71 -15.82 9.86
CA MET A 48 10.44 -15.54 9.20
C MET A 48 10.11 -14.05 9.28
N PRO A 49 9.78 -13.39 8.16
CA PRO A 49 9.28 -12.02 8.17
C PRO A 49 8.04 -11.88 9.04
N CYS A 50 8.04 -10.89 9.94
CA CYS A 50 6.92 -10.64 10.84
C CYS A 50 6.43 -9.19 10.80
N GLU A 51 7.33 -8.23 10.58
CA GLU A 51 6.97 -6.82 10.46
C GLU A 51 7.72 -6.14 9.32
N PHE A 52 7.05 -5.19 8.69
CA PHE A 52 7.57 -4.29 7.68
C PHE A 52 7.32 -2.86 8.15
N GLY A 53 8.31 -1.98 8.00
CA GLY A 53 8.24 -0.65 8.56
C GLY A 53 8.82 0.45 7.72
N PHE A 54 8.31 1.66 7.91
CA PHE A 54 8.84 2.88 7.33
C PHE A 54 9.61 3.68 8.37
N MET A 55 10.85 4.09 8.09
CA MET A 55 11.61 5.02 8.93
C MET A 55 11.19 6.45 8.60
N MET A 56 10.43 7.10 9.47
CA MET A 56 9.84 8.43 9.25
C MET A 56 10.42 9.44 10.23
N GLN A 57 10.53 10.70 9.83
CA GLN A 57 11.02 11.76 10.72
C GLN A 57 9.88 12.58 11.34
N GLU A 58 8.78 12.80 10.60
CA GLU A 58 7.69 13.67 11.04
C GLU A 58 6.47 12.86 11.47
N GLU A 59 6.30 12.65 12.77
CA GLU A 59 5.26 11.78 13.37
C GLU A 59 3.85 12.10 12.88
N ARG A 60 3.45 13.37 12.94
CA ARG A 60 2.10 13.80 12.55
C ARG A 60 1.72 13.35 11.13
N TYR A 61 2.68 13.37 10.20
CA TYR A 61 2.41 13.00 8.81
C TYR A 61 2.58 11.49 8.59
N ALA A 62 3.50 10.85 9.31
CA ALA A 62 3.63 9.40 9.33
C ALA A 62 2.34 8.71 9.82
N GLU A 63 1.70 9.26 10.85
CA GLU A 63 0.40 8.77 11.34
C GLU A 63 -0.68 8.87 10.27
N LYS A 64 -0.82 10.04 9.65
CA LYS A 64 -1.81 10.26 8.59
C LYS A 64 -1.58 9.37 7.37
N PHE A 65 -0.33 9.18 6.98
CA PHE A 65 0.03 8.24 5.92
C PHE A 65 -0.41 6.81 6.27
N LEU A 66 -0.13 6.34 7.49
CA LEU A 66 -0.55 5.01 7.91
C LEU A 66 -2.08 4.91 8.03
N ASP A 67 -2.75 5.97 8.46
CA ASP A 67 -4.21 6.03 8.52
C ASP A 67 -4.85 5.99 7.11
N SER A 68 -4.24 6.59 6.09
CA SER A 68 -4.68 6.42 4.69
C SER A 68 -4.62 4.95 4.25
N LEU A 69 -3.52 4.25 4.55
CA LEU A 69 -3.39 2.83 4.24
C LEU A 69 -4.46 1.98 4.96
N ILE A 70 -4.67 2.24 6.25
CA ILE A 70 -5.71 1.57 7.05
C ILE A 70 -7.09 1.85 6.45
N ALA A 71 -7.40 3.10 6.12
CA ALA A 71 -8.69 3.49 5.55
C ALA A 71 -8.96 2.81 4.21
N TRP A 72 -7.94 2.65 3.34
CA TRP A 72 -8.12 1.92 2.08
C TRP A 72 -8.47 0.45 2.33
N LYS A 73 -7.77 -0.20 3.27
CA LYS A 73 -8.06 -1.57 3.66
C LYS A 73 -9.47 -1.71 4.26
N GLU A 74 -9.84 -0.85 5.20
CA GLU A 74 -11.13 -0.91 5.89
C GLU A 74 -12.30 -0.61 4.94
N LYS A 75 -12.14 0.34 4.02
CA LYS A 75 -13.17 0.70 3.04
C LYS A 75 -13.47 -0.44 2.06
N LEU A 76 -12.46 -1.23 1.71
CA LEU A 76 -12.57 -2.32 0.75
C LEU A 76 -12.79 -3.69 1.41
N ASP A 77 -12.62 -3.78 2.73
CA ASP A 77 -12.56 -5.02 3.51
C ASP A 77 -11.70 -6.13 2.85
N ASP A 78 -10.64 -5.72 2.15
CA ASP A 78 -9.78 -6.61 1.40
C ASP A 78 -8.31 -6.32 1.73
N SER A 79 -7.57 -7.38 2.09
CA SER A 79 -6.14 -7.31 2.33
C SER A 79 -5.31 -6.83 1.12
N ARG A 80 -5.87 -6.95 -0.09
CA ARG A 80 -5.28 -6.55 -1.37
C ARG A 80 -5.61 -5.10 -1.74
N ALA A 81 -6.29 -4.34 -0.87
CA ALA A 81 -6.62 -2.93 -1.08
C ALA A 81 -5.41 -2.04 -1.37
N ILE A 82 -4.22 -2.46 -0.91
CA ILE A 82 -2.96 -1.74 -1.05
C ILE A 82 -2.02 -2.64 -1.84
N ASP A 83 -1.48 -2.12 -2.94
CA ASP A 83 -0.39 -2.73 -3.69
C ASP A 83 0.94 -2.20 -3.13
N LEU A 84 1.82 -3.12 -2.73
CA LEU A 84 3.20 -2.86 -2.32
C LEU A 84 4.13 -3.60 -3.28
N GLU A 85 4.80 -2.88 -4.16
CA GLU A 85 5.61 -3.46 -5.23
C GLU A 85 7.10 -3.11 -5.05
N PHE A 86 7.96 -4.11 -5.14
CA PHE A 86 9.41 -3.93 -5.07
C PHE A 86 10.02 -4.06 -6.47
N PHE A 87 10.64 -2.99 -6.94
CA PHE A 87 11.36 -2.93 -8.21
C PHE A 87 12.85 -2.94 -7.95
N GLU A 88 13.52 -4.06 -8.28
CA GLU A 88 14.97 -4.19 -8.18
C GLU A 88 15.63 -3.69 -9.47
N TYR A 89 16.71 -2.92 -9.32
CA TYR A 89 17.52 -2.42 -10.41
C TYR A 89 18.84 -3.20 -10.50
N GLU A 90 19.41 -3.27 -11.70
CA GLU A 90 20.68 -3.97 -11.96
C GLU A 90 21.87 -3.41 -11.16
N ASN A 91 21.79 -2.14 -10.74
CA ASN A 91 22.82 -1.47 -9.94
C ASN A 91 22.81 -1.86 -8.45
N GLY A 92 21.97 -2.85 -8.07
CA GLY A 92 21.82 -3.32 -6.70
C GLY A 92 20.97 -2.43 -5.80
N ASP A 93 20.26 -1.46 -6.36
CA ASP A 93 19.22 -0.69 -5.66
C ASP A 93 17.83 -1.30 -5.88
N TYR A 94 16.87 -0.88 -5.07
CA TYR A 94 15.46 -1.13 -5.30
C TYR A 94 14.60 0.07 -4.92
N LEU A 95 13.39 0.09 -5.47
CA LEU A 95 12.29 1.00 -5.18
C LEU A 95 11.15 0.19 -4.57
N LEU A 96 10.55 0.70 -3.51
CA LEU A 96 9.23 0.29 -3.09
C LEU A 96 8.22 1.28 -3.65
N SER A 97 7.21 0.80 -4.38
CA SER A 97 6.01 1.54 -4.77
C SER A 97 4.83 1.14 -3.89
N ILE A 98 3.99 2.11 -3.56
CA ILE A 98 2.78 1.98 -2.76
C ILE A 98 1.65 2.64 -3.52
N SER A 99 0.57 1.92 -3.74
CA SER A 99 -0.60 2.44 -4.45
C SER A 99 -1.87 1.70 -4.05
N PRO A 100 -3.06 2.31 -4.23
CA PRO A 100 -4.31 1.59 -4.03
C PRO A 100 -4.50 0.58 -5.17
N ASN A 101 -5.11 -0.58 -4.89
CA ASN A 101 -5.41 -1.54 -5.94
C ASN A 101 -6.53 -1.01 -6.85
N VAL A 102 -6.18 -0.68 -8.10
CA VAL A 102 -7.08 -0.01 -9.05
C VAL A 102 -8.33 -0.83 -9.32
N LYS A 103 -8.18 -2.15 -9.47
CA LYS A 103 -9.32 -3.03 -9.73
C LYS A 103 -10.31 -2.98 -8.57
N LEU A 104 -9.83 -3.19 -7.34
CA LEU A 104 -10.70 -3.16 -6.16
C LEU A 104 -11.30 -1.77 -5.91
N LEU A 105 -10.55 -0.70 -6.21
CA LEU A 105 -11.06 0.66 -6.13
C LEU A 105 -12.23 0.88 -7.09
N ILE A 106 -12.09 0.48 -8.36
CA ILE A 106 -13.17 0.53 -9.36
C ILE A 106 -14.36 -0.30 -8.87
N GLU A 107 -14.11 -1.52 -8.40
CA GLU A 107 -15.16 -2.44 -7.95
C GLU A 107 -15.95 -1.88 -6.76
N SER A 108 -15.32 -1.09 -5.88
CA SER A 108 -15.96 -0.45 -4.73
C SER A 108 -16.80 0.79 -5.06
N ILE A 109 -16.54 1.42 -6.21
CA ILE A 109 -17.19 2.67 -6.61
C ILE A 109 -18.28 2.41 -7.64
N ILE A 110 -18.05 1.49 -8.57
CA ILE A 110 -18.94 1.19 -9.68
C ILE A 110 -19.72 -0.09 -9.36
N PRO A 111 -21.05 0.00 -9.19
CA PRO A 111 -21.90 -1.17 -8.97
C PRO A 111 -21.72 -2.22 -10.06
N ASP A 112 -21.73 -3.50 -9.69
CA ASP A 112 -21.48 -4.64 -10.59
C ASP A 112 -22.28 -4.56 -11.90
N HIS A 113 -23.58 -4.27 -11.80
CA HIS A 113 -24.49 -4.18 -12.94
C HIS A 113 -24.22 -3.00 -13.90
N LEU A 114 -23.34 -2.05 -13.54
CA LEU A 114 -22.97 -0.90 -14.37
C LEU A 114 -21.56 -1.03 -14.97
N ARG A 115 -20.74 -1.97 -14.51
CA ARG A 115 -19.31 -2.06 -14.89
C ARG A 115 -19.10 -2.24 -16.39
N ASP A 116 -19.91 -3.05 -17.04
CA ASP A 116 -19.82 -3.27 -18.48
C ASP A 116 -20.34 -2.08 -19.30
N HIS A 117 -21.05 -1.15 -18.67
CA HIS A 117 -21.69 -0.01 -19.31
C HIS A 117 -20.93 1.30 -19.18
N VAL A 118 -19.86 1.35 -18.38
CA VAL A 118 -19.04 2.55 -18.16
C VAL A 118 -17.58 2.30 -18.52
N ASP A 119 -16.84 3.37 -18.81
CA ASP A 119 -15.39 3.31 -19.03
C ASP A 119 -14.68 4.06 -17.89
N PRO A 120 -14.18 3.35 -16.86
CA PRO A 120 -13.54 3.99 -15.71
C PRO A 120 -12.19 4.58 -16.11
N ALA A 121 -12.04 5.89 -15.95
CA ALA A 121 -10.77 6.59 -16.06
C ALA A 121 -10.22 6.85 -14.66
N VAL A 122 -9.21 6.07 -14.23
CA VAL A 122 -8.64 6.18 -12.88
C VAL A 122 -7.38 7.04 -12.91
N VAL A 123 -7.38 8.09 -12.10
CA VAL A 123 -6.18 8.86 -11.75
C VAL A 123 -5.66 8.31 -10.44
N GLN A 124 -4.69 7.41 -10.53
CA GLN A 124 -4.05 6.78 -9.38
C GLN A 124 -2.85 7.61 -8.92
N MET A 125 -2.70 7.74 -7.60
CA MET A 125 -1.50 8.30 -6.98
C MET A 125 -0.64 7.13 -6.50
N TYR A 126 0.61 7.11 -6.94
CA TYR A 126 1.64 6.20 -6.45
C TYR A 126 2.61 7.01 -5.59
N GLN A 127 3.11 6.39 -4.52
CA GLN A 127 4.25 6.95 -3.82
C GLN A 127 5.16 5.85 -3.30
N GLY A 128 6.43 6.16 -3.10
CA GLY A 128 7.41 5.15 -2.79
C GLY A 128 8.72 5.66 -2.24
N LYS A 129 9.53 4.74 -1.74
CA LYS A 129 10.93 5.01 -1.40
C LYS A 129 11.80 4.42 -2.49
N GLY A 130 12.57 5.25 -3.18
CA GLY A 130 13.64 4.82 -4.09
C GLY A 130 15.02 4.88 -3.46
N GLY A 131 16.01 4.33 -4.18
CA GLY A 131 17.44 4.46 -3.86
C GLY A 131 17.86 3.66 -2.63
N MET A 132 17.17 2.57 -2.32
CA MET A 132 17.55 1.68 -1.22
C MET A 132 18.46 0.58 -1.76
N LYS A 133 19.56 0.29 -1.08
CA LYS A 133 20.45 -0.81 -1.44
C LYS A 133 19.80 -2.16 -1.07
N ILE A 134 19.92 -3.14 -1.96
CA ILE A 134 19.53 -4.53 -1.70
C ILE A 134 20.43 -5.08 -0.58
N SER A 135 19.90 -5.07 0.65
CA SER A 135 20.59 -5.55 1.85
C SER A 135 20.27 -7.02 2.14
N GLN A 136 21.04 -7.65 3.03
CA GLN A 136 20.73 -9.01 3.48
C GLN A 136 19.35 -9.10 4.13
N ASN A 137 18.94 -8.09 4.90
CA ASN A 137 17.61 -8.06 5.52
C ASN A 137 16.49 -8.03 4.48
N TYR A 138 16.67 -7.28 3.39
CA TYR A 138 15.73 -7.27 2.28
C TYR A 138 15.68 -8.63 1.56
N ARG A 139 16.84 -9.24 1.28
CA ARG A 139 16.91 -10.58 0.68
C ARG A 139 16.21 -11.61 1.56
N ASN A 140 16.53 -11.63 2.86
CA ASN A 140 15.88 -12.50 3.83
C ASN A 140 14.37 -12.27 3.88
N PHE A 141 13.91 -11.02 3.78
CA PHE A 141 12.49 -10.72 3.70
C PHE A 141 11.85 -11.32 2.45
N LYS A 142 12.43 -11.08 1.27
CA LYS A 142 11.90 -11.54 -0.02
C LYS A 142 11.88 -13.07 -0.12
N GLU A 143 12.97 -13.73 0.27
CA GLU A 143 13.15 -15.19 0.13
C GLU A 143 12.32 -15.98 1.14
N ASN A 144 12.09 -15.43 2.34
CA ASN A 144 11.37 -16.13 3.41
C ASN A 144 9.91 -15.66 3.58
N TYR A 145 9.46 -14.65 2.82
CA TYR A 145 8.07 -14.24 2.84
C TYR A 145 7.18 -15.32 2.19
N LEU A 146 6.22 -15.81 2.97
CA LEU A 146 5.21 -16.74 2.47
C LEU A 146 4.00 -15.94 2.01
N LYS A 147 3.64 -16.09 0.73
CA LYS A 147 2.45 -15.45 0.15
C LYS A 147 1.20 -15.77 0.99
N GLY A 148 0.43 -14.74 1.33
CA GLY A 148 -0.76 -14.85 2.17
C GLY A 148 -0.49 -14.77 3.67
N ARG A 149 0.77 -14.70 4.12
CA ARG A 149 1.11 -14.46 5.52
C ARG A 149 0.85 -13.00 5.88
N ASN A 150 0.16 -12.81 7.00
CA ASN A 150 -0.04 -11.50 7.61
C ASN A 150 1.26 -11.03 8.26
N ILE A 151 1.74 -9.87 7.80
CA ILE A 151 2.84 -9.13 8.43
C ILE A 151 2.31 -7.80 8.95
N ALA A 152 2.83 -7.34 10.08
CA ALA A 152 2.45 -6.03 10.60
C ALA A 152 3.15 -4.93 9.79
N VAL A 153 2.41 -3.91 9.36
CA VAL A 153 2.96 -2.69 8.76
C VAL A 153 2.97 -1.57 9.79
N ARG A 154 4.10 -0.87 9.95
CA ARG A 154 4.26 0.23 10.91
C ARG A 154 5.12 1.35 10.37
N TYR A 155 5.22 2.43 11.14
CA TYR A 155 6.33 3.36 11.00
C TYR A 155 7.16 3.41 12.29
N PHE A 156 8.44 3.73 12.13
CA PHE A 156 9.41 3.96 13.19
C PHE A 156 9.84 5.42 13.11
N LEU A 157 9.82 6.13 14.23
CA LEU A 157 10.36 7.49 14.25
C LEU A 157 11.86 7.46 14.36
N VAL A 158 12.51 8.20 13.48
CA VAL A 158 13.96 8.31 13.42
C VAL A 158 14.41 9.76 13.48
N ASN A 159 15.57 9.99 14.11
CA ASN A 159 16.22 11.29 14.09
C ASN A 159 16.96 11.54 12.76
N GLU A 160 17.66 12.67 12.66
CA GLU A 160 18.46 13.04 11.48
C GLU A 160 19.63 12.09 11.20
N HIS A 161 20.06 11.34 12.22
CA HIS A 161 21.10 10.32 12.13
C HIS A 161 20.53 8.91 11.87
N ASN A 162 19.26 8.78 11.52
CA ASN A 162 18.55 7.53 11.24
C ASN A 162 18.45 6.56 12.44
N GLN A 163 18.61 7.07 13.66
CA GLN A 163 18.45 6.28 14.88
C GLN A 163 16.98 6.28 15.30
N ILE A 164 16.45 5.11 15.69
CA ILE A 164 15.07 4.99 16.18
C ILE A 164 14.96 5.71 17.52
N ILE A 165 14.07 6.70 17.59
CA ILE A 165 13.79 7.49 18.80
C ILE A 165 12.46 7.11 19.46
N LYS A 166 11.57 6.43 18.74
CA LYS A 166 10.30 5.94 19.28
C LYS A 166 9.89 4.64 18.62
N HIS A 167 9.65 3.63 19.44
CA HIS A 167 8.94 2.41 19.04
C HIS A 167 7.45 2.64 19.29
N LEU A 168 6.68 2.75 18.22
CA LEU A 168 5.23 2.88 18.33
C LEU A 168 4.59 1.50 18.36
N ARG A 169 3.55 1.36 19.20
CA ARG A 169 2.77 0.12 19.24
C ARG A 169 2.17 -0.15 17.86
N PRO A 170 2.07 -1.42 17.42
CA PRO A 170 1.35 -1.77 16.20
C PRO A 170 -0.04 -1.17 16.16
N LYS A 171 -0.34 -0.36 15.14
CA LYS A 171 -1.69 -0.34 14.58
C LYS A 171 -1.79 -1.58 13.70
N ARG A 172 -2.43 -2.65 14.20
CA ARG A 172 -2.61 -3.89 13.43
C ARG A 172 -3.59 -3.61 12.30
N LEU A 173 -3.15 -3.75 11.05
CA LEU A 173 -4.04 -4.01 9.91
C LEU A 173 -4.65 -5.41 10.13
N LYS A 174 -5.76 -5.52 10.88
CA LYS A 174 -6.46 -6.81 11.03
C LYS A 174 -6.85 -7.31 9.64
N SER A 175 -6.24 -8.38 9.17
CA SER A 175 -6.77 -9.17 8.06
C SER A 175 -8.04 -9.85 8.55
N GLY A 176 -9.17 -9.61 7.87
CA GLY A 176 -10.34 -10.48 8.00
C GLY A 176 -9.90 -11.92 7.78
N GLY A 177 -10.23 -12.78 8.74
CA GLY A 177 -10.14 -14.21 8.56
C GLY A 177 -11.26 -14.67 7.63
N VAL A 178 -10.96 -15.71 6.86
CA VAL A 178 -11.91 -16.56 6.15
C VAL A 178 -13.06 -16.98 7.06
#